data_AF-A0A1R0ZHF3-F1
#
_entry.id   AF-A0A1R0ZHF3-F1
#
_cell.length_a   1.000
_cell.length_b   1.000
_cell.length_c   1.000
_cell.angle_alpha   90.00
_cell.angle_beta   90.00
_cell.angle_gamma   90.00
#
_symmetry.space_group_name_H-M   'P 1'
#
loop_
_entity.id
_entity.type
_entity.pdbx_description
1 polymer ?
#
loop_
_entity_poly.entity_id
_entity_poly.type
_entity_poly.pdbx_seq_one_letter_code
_entity_poly.pdbx_strand_id
1 'polypeptide(L)'
;MDINNNLIDDPLISDFFWMIGDRFSLTRRELEVVQFLSIHGSSNRELGQLLGISEKTAKNHISNIQIKLNARSKNEIQAVVFRDTLLPMFMNGRNENERSISHGTALSNQQKISGVS
;
A
#
# COMPACT_ATOMS: atom_id res chain seq x y z
N MET A 1 -4.12 -0.07 -26.49
CA MET A 1 -4.70 0.44 -25.23
C MET A 1 -3.80 -0.06 -24.12
N ASP A 2 -2.83 0.77 -23.72
CA ASP A 2 -1.91 0.41 -22.63
C ASP A 2 -2.66 0.55 -21.31
N ILE A 3 -2.78 -0.57 -20.60
CA ILE A 3 -3.40 -0.67 -19.27
C ILE A 3 -2.55 0.10 -18.21
N ASN A 4 -1.33 0.51 -18.58
CA ASN A 4 -0.28 0.95 -17.67
C ASN A 4 -0.37 2.43 -17.23
N ASN A 5 -0.99 3.32 -18.01
CA ASN A 5 -1.09 4.74 -17.63
C ASN A 5 -2.27 5.04 -16.69
N ASN A 6 -3.27 4.16 -16.55
CA ASN A 6 -4.47 4.49 -15.78
C ASN A 6 -4.39 4.16 -14.28
N LEU A 7 -3.42 3.33 -13.84
CA LEU A 7 -3.34 2.94 -12.42
C LEU A 7 -2.54 3.93 -11.58
N ILE A 8 -1.44 4.49 -12.09
CA ILE A 8 -0.62 5.44 -11.33
C ILE A 8 -1.33 6.79 -11.18
N ASP A 9 -2.14 7.17 -12.18
CA ASP A 9 -2.91 8.41 -12.19
C ASP A 9 -4.20 8.31 -11.35
N ASP A 10 -4.58 7.10 -10.88
CA ASP A 10 -5.71 6.94 -9.98
C ASP A 10 -5.39 7.55 -8.59
N PRO A 11 -6.24 8.44 -8.06
CA PRO A 11 -5.98 9.10 -6.78
C PRO A 11 -5.78 8.13 -5.61
N LEU A 12 -6.54 7.03 -5.56
CA LEU A 12 -6.43 6.05 -4.48
C LEU A 12 -5.08 5.32 -4.54
N ILE A 13 -4.63 5.01 -5.75
CA ILE A 13 -3.33 4.37 -5.95
C ILE A 13 -2.19 5.33 -5.61
N SER A 14 -2.30 6.59 -6.02
CA SER A 14 -1.33 7.63 -5.67
C SER A 14 -1.21 7.81 -4.15
N ASP A 15 -2.34 7.94 -3.45
CA ASP A 15 -2.40 8.08 -1.99
C ASP A 15 -1.82 6.87 -1.26
N PHE A 16 -2.13 5.66 -1.75
CA PHE A 16 -1.54 4.42 -1.23
C PHE A 16 -0.02 4.45 -1.29
N PHE A 17 0.56 4.88 -2.41
CA PHE A 17 2.00 4.96 -2.57
C PHE A 17 2.61 6.08 -1.74
N TRP A 18 1.98 7.25 -1.62
CA TRP A 18 2.46 8.28 -0.70
C TRP A 18 2.48 7.81 0.75
N MET A 19 1.47 7.05 1.19
CA MET A 19 1.45 6.43 2.51
C MET A 19 2.61 5.44 2.72
N ILE A 20 2.96 4.64 1.71
CA ILE A 20 4.16 3.78 1.76
C ILE A 20 5.42 4.63 1.89
N GLY A 21 5.51 5.71 1.09
CA GLY A 21 6.65 6.62 1.09
C GLY A 21 6.91 7.22 2.46
N ASP A 22 5.87 7.72 3.13
CA ASP A 22 5.94 8.26 4.48
C ASP A 22 6.32 7.18 5.51
N ARG A 23 5.59 6.04 5.52
CA ARG A 23 5.81 4.93 6.46
C ARG A 23 7.24 4.42 6.49
N PHE A 24 7.86 4.27 5.32
CA PHE A 24 9.21 3.72 5.19
C PHE A 24 10.28 4.79 4.92
N SER A 25 9.92 6.08 5.02
CA SER A 25 10.81 7.21 4.76
C SER A 25 11.54 7.08 3.41
N LEU A 26 10.79 6.71 2.36
CA LEU A 26 11.32 6.59 1.01
C LEU A 26 11.53 7.97 0.42
N THR A 27 12.62 8.14 -0.32
CA THR A 27 12.78 9.30 -1.20
C THR A 27 11.77 9.19 -2.34
N ARG A 28 11.47 10.31 -3.00
CA ARG A 28 10.59 10.32 -4.18
C ARG A 28 10.99 9.29 -5.23
N ARG A 29 12.30 9.13 -5.44
CA ARG A 29 12.82 8.17 -6.42
C ARG A 29 12.68 6.71 -6.00
N GLU A 30 12.90 6.43 -4.72
CA GLU A 30 12.66 5.09 -4.19
C GLU A 30 11.17 4.73 -4.22
N LEU A 31 10.29 5.71 -4.00
CA LEU A 31 8.86 5.53 -4.12
C LEU A 31 8.45 5.16 -5.55
N GLU A 32 8.96 5.86 -6.56
CA GLU A 32 8.75 5.50 -7.98
C GLU A 32 9.22 4.07 -8.27
N VAL A 33 10.39 3.66 -7.75
CA VAL A 33 10.86 2.28 -7.89
C VAL A 33 9.89 1.29 -7.25
N VAL A 34 9.39 1.55 -6.04
CA VAL A 34 8.39 0.70 -5.37
C VAL A 34 7.07 0.64 -6.16
N GLN A 35 6.64 1.75 -6.76
CA GLN A 35 5.45 1.79 -7.63
C GLN A 35 5.58 0.81 -8.79
N PHE A 36 6.63 0.95 -9.59
CA PHE A 36 6.85 0.06 -10.75
C PHE A 36 7.06 -1.39 -10.33
N LEU A 37 7.78 -1.63 -9.22
CA LEU A 37 7.98 -2.97 -8.68
C LEU A 37 6.68 -3.64 -8.23
N SER A 38 5.81 -2.92 -7.54
CA SER A 38 4.58 -3.47 -6.97
C SER A 38 3.49 -3.67 -8.03
N ILE A 39 3.42 -2.82 -9.05
CA ILE A 39 2.40 -2.91 -10.11
C ILE A 39 2.81 -3.91 -11.20
N HIS A 40 4.07 -3.85 -11.66
CA HIS A 40 4.50 -4.58 -12.87
C HIS A 40 5.50 -5.70 -12.59
N GLY A 41 6.07 -5.78 -11.38
CA GLY A 41 7.14 -6.74 -11.09
C GLY A 41 8.47 -6.44 -11.79
N SER A 42 8.67 -5.21 -12.27
CA SER A 42 9.77 -4.81 -13.15
C SER A 42 11.15 -5.33 -12.71
N SER A 43 11.95 -5.76 -13.68
CA SER A 43 13.37 -6.05 -13.54
C SER A 43 14.19 -4.77 -13.35
N ASN A 44 15.45 -4.91 -12.90
CA ASN A 44 16.37 -3.76 -12.75
C ASN A 44 16.59 -3.04 -14.09
N ARG A 45 16.61 -3.81 -15.19
CA ARG A 45 16.76 -3.27 -16.54
C ARG A 45 15.55 -2.46 -16.98
N GLU A 46 14.35 -2.99 -16.77
CA GLU A 46 13.09 -2.29 -17.08
C GLU A 46 12.94 -1.03 -16.21
N LEU A 47 13.26 -1.12 -14.91
CA LEU A 47 13.32 0.05 -14.04
C LEU A 47 14.29 1.09 -14.57
N GLY A 48 15.49 0.69 -14.98
CA GLY A 48 16.45 1.61 -15.60
C GLY A 48 15.88 2.34 -16.82
N GLN A 49 15.19 1.61 -17.69
CA GLN A 49 14.55 2.17 -18.89
C GLN A 49 13.40 3.13 -18.54
N LEU A 50 12.45 2.69 -17.70
CA LEU A 50 11.27 3.47 -17.29
C LEU A 50 11.67 4.77 -16.59
N LEU A 51 12.72 4.70 -15.79
CA LEU A 51 13.16 5.77 -14.92
C LEU A 51 14.26 6.64 -15.57
N GLY A 52 14.82 6.26 -16.71
CA GLY A 52 15.90 7.00 -17.37
C GLY A 52 17.22 6.95 -16.61
N ILE A 53 17.55 5.82 -15.97
CA ILE A 53 18.79 5.60 -15.20
C ILE A 53 19.46 4.30 -15.61
N SER A 54 20.74 4.12 -15.22
CA SER A 54 21.41 2.85 -15.48
C SER A 54 20.79 1.71 -14.66
N GLU A 55 20.87 0.47 -15.17
CA GLU A 55 20.46 -0.73 -14.43
C GLU A 55 21.19 -0.85 -13.08
N LYS A 56 22.47 -0.44 -13.04
CA LYS A 56 23.25 -0.38 -11.80
C LYS A 56 22.66 0.61 -10.80
N THR A 57 22.24 1.79 -11.26
CA THR A 57 21.57 2.79 -10.41
C THR A 57 20.22 2.28 -9.91
N ALA A 58 19.44 1.61 -10.76
CA ALA A 58 18.18 0.97 -10.35
C ALA A 58 18.43 -0.08 -9.25
N LYS A 59 19.46 -0.93 -9.41
CA LYS A 59 19.88 -1.89 -8.38
C LYS A 59 20.25 -1.19 -7.06
N ASN A 60 20.95 -0.07 -7.11
CA ASN A 60 21.29 0.70 -5.90
C ASN A 60 20.05 1.23 -5.19
N HIS A 61 19.05 1.76 -5.92
CA HIS A 61 17.78 2.16 -5.31
C HIS A 61 17.07 0.98 -4.64
N ILE A 62 17.02 -0.19 -5.29
CA ILE A 62 16.44 -1.41 -4.72
C ILE A 62 17.17 -1.81 -3.43
N SER A 63 18.51 -1.75 -3.40
CA SER A 63 19.29 -2.06 -2.20
C SER A 63 18.99 -1.08 -1.05
N ASN A 64 18.79 0.20 -1.33
CA ASN A 64 18.39 1.17 -0.30
C ASN A 64 16.96 0.89 0.21
N ILE A 65 16.04 0.55 -0.69
CA ILE A 65 14.67 0.16 -0.32
C ILE A 65 14.68 -1.09 0.55
N GLN A 66 15.49 -2.10 0.20
CA GLN A 66 15.68 -3.32 1.00
C GLN A 66 16.08 -2.99 2.45
N ILE A 67 17.01 -2.06 2.64
CA ILE A 67 17.42 -1.60 3.97
C ILE A 67 16.24 -0.93 4.69
N LYS A 68 15.54 -0.01 4.03
CA LYS A 68 14.43 0.76 4.64
C LYS A 68 13.22 -0.11 5.00
N LEU A 69 12.94 -1.13 4.20
CA LEU A 69 11.82 -2.06 4.41
C LEU A 69 12.23 -3.30 5.21
N ASN A 70 13.50 -3.38 5.65
CA ASN A 70 14.07 -4.57 6.27
C ASN A 70 13.81 -5.87 5.46
N ALA A 71 13.94 -5.77 4.14
CA ALA A 71 13.72 -6.84 3.18
C ALA A 71 15.05 -7.39 2.65
N ARG A 72 15.12 -8.68 2.35
CA ARG A 72 16.32 -9.38 1.86
C ARG A 72 16.30 -9.60 0.35
N SER A 73 15.15 -9.39 -0.28
CA SER A 73 14.97 -9.59 -1.72
C SER A 73 13.94 -8.63 -2.31
N LYS A 74 13.94 -8.51 -3.64
CA LYS A 74 12.93 -7.73 -4.38
C LYS A 74 11.51 -8.25 -4.13
N ASN A 75 11.35 -9.57 -4.00
CA ASN A 75 10.06 -10.19 -3.72
C ASN A 75 9.62 -9.90 -2.28
N GLU A 76 10.57 -9.83 -1.35
CA GLU A 76 10.27 -9.49 0.04
C GLU A 76 9.86 -8.01 0.19
N ILE A 77 10.36 -7.09 -0.65
CA ILE A 77 9.82 -5.73 -0.72
C ILE A 77 8.32 -5.76 -1.00
N GLN A 78 7.88 -6.51 -2.02
CA GLN A 78 6.46 -6.62 -2.37
C GLN A 78 5.65 -7.26 -1.23
N ALA A 79 6.20 -8.30 -0.59
CA ALA A 79 5.55 -8.94 0.55
C ALA A 79 5.39 -7.99 1.75
N VAL A 80 6.42 -7.17 2.04
CA VAL A 80 6.37 -6.13 3.09
C VAL A 80 5.30 -5.10 2.77
N VAL A 81 5.29 -4.57 1.53
CA VAL A 81 4.25 -3.62 1.11
C VAL A 81 2.85 -4.23 1.25
N PHE A 82 2.66 -5.46 0.77
CA PHE A 82 1.37 -6.14 0.90
C PHE A 82 0.94 -6.30 2.37
N ARG A 83 1.83 -6.83 3.21
CA ARG A 83 1.54 -7.18 4.61
C ARG A 83 1.39 -5.96 5.52
N ASP A 84 2.25 -4.96 5.35
CA ASP A 84 2.41 -3.88 6.32
C ASP A 84 1.70 -2.58 5.90
N THR A 85 1.20 -2.50 4.66
CA THR A 85 0.37 -1.38 4.20
C THR A 85 -0.96 -1.83 3.63
N LEU A 86 -0.95 -2.66 2.58
CA LEU A 86 -2.18 -2.97 1.85
C LEU A 86 -3.19 -3.76 2.69
N LEU A 87 -2.76 -4.82 3.39
CA LEU A 87 -3.64 -5.59 4.28
C LEU A 87 -4.27 -4.72 5.38
N PRO A 88 -3.51 -3.95 6.17
CA PRO A 88 -4.07 -3.05 7.18
C PRO A 88 -5.11 -2.06 6.62
N MET A 89 -4.91 -1.52 5.42
CA MET A 89 -5.89 -0.61 4.82
C MET A 89 -7.26 -1.27 4.64
N PHE A 90 -7.30 -2.51 4.14
CA PHE A 90 -8.56 -3.23 3.98
C PHE A 90 -9.15 -3.74 5.29
N MET A 91 -8.32 -4.09 6.26
CA MET A 91 -8.78 -4.62 7.56
C MET A 91 -9.35 -3.50 8.45
N ASN A 92 -8.75 -2.31 8.43
CA ASN A 92 -9.24 -1.18 9.22
C ASN A 92 -10.64 -0.73 8.81
N GLY A 93 -10.94 -0.74 7.49
CA GLY A 93 -12.28 -0.41 6.98
C GLY A 93 -13.39 -1.40 7.38
N ARG A 94 -13.05 -2.66 7.73
CA ARG A 94 -14.05 -3.61 8.27
C ARG A 94 -14.40 -3.33 9.73
N ASN A 95 -13.40 -2.98 10.53
CA ASN A 95 -13.58 -2.75 11.97
C ASN A 95 -14.47 -1.53 12.26
N GLU A 96 -14.46 -0.49 11.41
CA GLU A 96 -15.33 0.69 11.57
C GLU A 96 -16.80 0.37 11.28
N ASN A 97 -17.07 -0.45 10.26
CA ASN A 97 -18.42 -0.88 9.92
C ASN A 97 -19.00 -1.83 10.98
N GLU A 98 -18.19 -2.74 11.52
CA GLU A 98 -18.61 -3.66 12.60
C GLU A 98 -18.86 -2.93 13.93
N ARG A 99 -18.04 -1.92 14.28
CA ARG A 99 -18.27 -1.07 15.46
C ARG A 99 -19.57 -0.25 15.35
N SER A 100 -19.90 0.20 14.15
CA SER A 100 -21.13 0.95 13.86
C SER A 100 -22.38 0.06 14.00
N ILE A 101 -22.32 -1.19 13.53
CA ILE A 101 -23.41 -2.17 13.70
C ILE A 101 -23.56 -2.59 15.17
N SER A 102 -22.46 -2.83 15.88
CA SER A 102 -22.47 -3.23 17.29
C SER A 102 -23.06 -2.16 18.22
N HIS A 103 -22.76 -0.87 18.00
CA HIS A 103 -23.35 0.24 18.78
C HIS A 103 -24.83 0.48 18.44
N GLY A 104 -25.24 0.33 17.17
CA GLY A 104 -26.65 0.46 16.78
C GLY A 104 -27.55 -0.66 17.34
N THR A 105 -27.01 -1.87 17.49
CA THR A 105 -27.77 -3.02 18.03
C THR A 105 -27.98 -2.90 19.55
N ALA A 106 -27.03 -2.28 20.27
CA ALA A 106 -27.16 -2.05 21.71
C ALA A 106 -28.27 -1.04 22.08
N LEU A 107 -28.46 0.01 21.27
CA LEU A 107 -29.51 1.02 21.49
C LEU A 107 -30.92 0.48 21.18
N SER A 108 -31.05 -0.40 20.18
CA SER A 108 -32.33 -1.06 19.85
C SER A 108 -32.81 -2.00 20.97
N ASN A 109 -31.89 -2.69 21.65
CA ASN A 109 -32.24 -3.58 22.76
C ASN A 109 -32.60 -2.83 24.06
N GLN A 110 -32.15 -1.58 24.26
CA GLN A 110 -32.52 -0.78 25.42
C GLN A 110 -33.91 -0.13 25.30
N GLN A 111 -34.40 0.14 24.09
CA GLN A 111 -35.78 0.64 23.88
C GLN A 111 -36.85 -0.46 23.97
N LYS A 112 -36.48 -1.74 23.83
CA LYS A 112 -37.43 -2.86 23.93
C LYS A 112 -37.71 -3.31 25.37
N ILE A 113 -36.81 -3.03 26.30
CA ILE A 113 -36.91 -3.44 27.72
C ILE A 113 -37.57 -2.38 28.63
N SER A 114 -37.78 -1.15 28.16
CA SER A 114 -38.49 -0.10 28.90
C SER A 114 -39.99 0.03 28.54
N GLY A 115 -40.50 -0.82 27.64
CA GLY A 115 -41.88 -0.77 27.14
C GLY A 115 -42.79 -1.91 27.64
N VAL A 116 -42.34 -2.71 28.61
CA VAL A 116 -43.16 -3.75 29.24
C VAL A 116 -43.39 -3.36 30.70
N SER A 117 -44.42 -2.55 30.93
CA SER A 117 -45.10 -2.37 32.21
C SER A 117 -46.56 -2.10 31.94
#